data_AF-A0A3D3PG53-F1
#
_entry.id   AF-A0A3D3PG53-F1
#
_cell.length_a   1.000
_cell.length_b   1.000
_cell.length_c   1.000
_cell.angle_alpha   90.00
_cell.angle_beta   90.00
_cell.angle_gamma   90.00
#
_symmetry.space_group_name_H-M   'P 1'
#
loop_
_entity.id
_entity.type
_entity.pdbx_description
1 polymer ?
#
loop_
_entity_poly.entity_id
_entity_poly.type
_entity_poly.pdbx_seq_one_letter_code
_entity_poly.pdbx_strand_id
1 'polypeptide(L)' 'MDTLEELNIKGFVDEAIDPNLNIFDEIEKLKKEKNAVILAHYYQEP' A
#
# COMPACT_ATOMS: atom_id res chain seq x y z
N MET A 1 -11.62 -3.05 15.80
CA MET A 1 -10.94 -4.27 15.31
C MET A 1 -9.47 -3.95 15.36
N ASP A 2 -8.64 -4.88 15.84
CA ASP A 2 -7.21 -4.64 15.93
C ASP A 2 -6.57 -4.60 14.53
N THR A 3 -5.51 -3.82 14.33
CA THR A 3 -4.87 -3.68 13.00
C THR A 3 -4.30 -5.00 12.49
N LEU A 4 -3.83 -5.87 13.39
CA LEU A 4 -3.34 -7.20 13.03
C LEU A 4 -4.48 -8.13 12.64
N GLU A 5 -5.65 -8.02 13.30
CA GLU A 5 -6.84 -8.78 12.90
C GLU A 5 -7.30 -8.39 11.49
N GLU A 6 -7.30 -7.08 11.17
CA GLU A 6 -7.71 -6.60 9.85
C GLU A 6 -6.76 -7.10 8.75
N LEU A 7 -5.45 -6.96 8.96
CA LEU A 7 -4.44 -7.41 8.00
C LEU A 7 -4.57 -8.91 7.71
N ASN A 8 -4.84 -9.72 8.74
CA ASN A 8 -5.00 -11.16 8.58
C ASN A 8 -6.26 -11.56 7.80
N ILE A 9 -7.34 -10.79 7.90
CA ILE A 9 -8.63 -11.11 7.24
C ILE A 9 -8.69 -10.53 5.83
N LYS A 10 -8.28 -9.26 5.65
CA LYS A 10 -8.41 -8.51 4.39
C LYS A 10 -7.16 -8.56 3.52
N GLY A 11 -5.99 -8.76 4.12
CA GLY A 11 -4.70 -8.63 3.45
C GLY A 11 -4.20 -7.18 3.32
N PHE A 12 -4.91 -6.21 3.89
CA PHE A 12 -4.53 -4.80 3.93
C PHE A 12 -5.11 -4.10 5.18
N VAL A 13 -4.60 -2.92 5.49
CA VAL A 13 -5.08 -2.04 6.57
C VAL A 13 -5.76 -0.83 5.95
N ASP A 14 -7.00 -0.55 6.34
CA ASP A 14 -7.82 0.56 5.84
C ASP A 14 -7.75 1.75 6.81
N GLU A 15 -6.66 2.50 6.76
CA GLU A 15 -6.42 3.69 7.59
C GLU A 15 -6.27 4.96 6.75
N ALA A 16 -6.65 6.10 7.33
CA ALA A 16 -6.45 7.40 6.71
C ALA A 16 -4.96 7.73 6.62
N ILE A 17 -4.51 8.15 5.43
CA ILE A 17 -3.13 8.59 5.19
C ILE A 17 -3.01 10.09 5.51
N ASP A 18 -1.89 10.49 6.13
CA ASP A 18 -1.59 11.91 6.34
C ASP A 18 -1.50 12.65 4.99
N PRO A 19 -2.30 13.70 4.76
CA PRO A 19 -2.30 14.43 3.49
C PRO A 19 -0.99 15.18 3.19
N ASN A 20 -0.12 15.39 4.19
CA ASN A 20 1.18 16.05 4.01
C ASN A 20 2.29 15.08 3.60
N LEU A 21 2.03 13.77 3.63
CA LEU A 21 3.02 12.76 3.29
C LEU A 21 3.26 12.72 1.78
N ASN A 22 4.53 12.72 1.36
CA ASN A 22 4.84 12.40 -0.03
C ASN A 22 4.76 10.87 -0.24
N ILE A 23 3.58 10.42 -0.67
CA ILE A 23 3.28 8.99 -0.87
C ILE A 23 4.24 8.36 -1.88
N PHE A 24 4.64 9.07 -2.94
CA PHE A 24 5.53 8.51 -3.95
C PHE A 24 6.94 8.25 -3.41
N ASP A 25 7.47 9.18 -2.60
CA ASP A 25 8.80 9.03 -1.99
C ASP A 25 8.81 7.88 -0.97
N GLU A 26 7.78 7.77 -0.14
CA GLU A 26 7.67 6.67 0.83
C GLU A 26 7.50 5.31 0.15
N ILE A 27 6.72 5.24 -0.94
CA ILE A 27 6.61 4.00 -1.74
C ILE A 27 7.98 3.60 -2.31
N GLU A 28 8.74 4.54 -2.89
CA GLU A 28 10.06 4.26 -3.46
C GLU A 28 11.06 3.81 -2.39
N LYS A 29 11.04 4.44 -1.21
CA LYS A 29 11.84 4.03 -0.06
C LYS A 29 11.50 2.60 0.38
N LEU A 30 10.21 2.29 0.58
CA LEU A 30 9.75 0.97 1.01
C LEU A 30 10.05 -0.12 -0.01
N LYS A 31 9.92 0.16 -1.32
CA LYS A 31 10.30 -0.80 -2.38
C LYS A 31 11.76 -1.21 -2.27
N LYS A 32 12.65 -0.26 -2.00
CA LYS A 32 14.10 -0.53 -1.83
C LYS A 32 14.38 -1.30 -0.54
N GLU A 33 13.82 -0.85 0.58
CA GLU A 33 14.05 -1.48 1.89
C GLU A 33 13.55 -2.93 1.95
N LYS A 34 12.40 -3.20 1.31
CA LYS A 34 11.76 -4.53 1.33
C LYS A 34 12.07 -5.38 0.10
N ASN A 35 12.86 -4.87 -0.84
CA ASN A 35 13.10 -5.49 -2.14
C ASN A 35 11.78 -5.90 -2.83
N ALA A 36 10.82 -4.98 -2.86
CA ALA A 36 9.44 -5.23 -3.27
C ALA A 36 9.15 -4.64 -4.66
N VAL A 37 8.25 -5.31 -5.39
CA VAL A 37 7.70 -4.84 -6.67
C VAL A 37 6.21 -4.62 -6.51
N ILE A 38 5.70 -3.48 -7.02
CA ILE A 38 4.28 -3.17 -7.04
C ILE A 38 3.70 -3.60 -8.38
N LEU A 39 2.66 -4.43 -8.34
CA LEU A 39 1.90 -4.84 -9.52
C LEU A 39 0.56 -4.11 -9.50
N ALA A 40 0.23 -3.43 -10.59
CA ALA A 40 -1.08 -2.84 -10.80
C ALA A 40 -1.74 -3.52 -12.00
N HIS A 41 -3.01 -3.90 -11.85
CA HIS A 41 -3.81 -4.34 -12.97
C HIS A 41 -4.42 -3.13 -13.64
N TYR A 42 -3.99 -2.84 -14.87
CA TYR A 42 -4.59 -1.79 -15.68
C TYR A 42 -5.72 -2.41 -16.50
N TYR A 43 -6.96 -2.10 -16.16
CA TYR A 43 -8.11 -2.44 -17.00
C TYR A 43 -8.16 -1.47 -18.18
N GLN A 44 -8.07 -2.00 -19.39
CA GLN A 44 -8.32 -1.24 -20.63
C GLN A 44 -9.74 -1.57 -21.10
N GLU A 45 -10.60 -0.55 -21.19
CA GLU A 45 -11.86 -0.66 -21.92
C GLU A 45 -11.58 -0.49 -23.43
N PRO A 46 -12.29 -1.22 -24.32
CA PRO A 46 -12.05 -1.21 -25.77
C PRO A 46 -12.41 0.12 -26.44
#